data_AF-A0A8S9A5S3-F1
#
_entry.id   AF-A0A8S9A5S3-F1
#
_cell.length_a   1.000
_cell.length_b   1.000
_cell.length_c   1.000
_cell.angle_alpha   90.00
_cell.angle_beta   90.00
_cell.angle_gamma   90.00
#
_symmetry.space_group_name_H-M   'P 1'
#
loop_
_entity.id
_entity.type
_entity.pdbx_description
1 polymer ?
#
loop_
_entity_poly.entity_id
_entity_poly.type
_entity_poly.pdbx_seq_one_letter_code
_entity_poly.pdbx_strand_id
1 'polypeptide(L)'
;MAPPSALNIATQSVNRLVKEESYYHKEQTSQEARIKKLQDEIAANSPDLDSNAPYVLKQEQTALEETKAVFGPLINRIAEAVQKLEEQIAISESEGSASEEDLKKAKEALENGKKLTESA
;
A
#
# COMPACT_ATOMS: atom_id res chain seq x y z
N MET A 1 29.62 -1.64 -9.88
CA MET A 1 28.41 -2.46 -9.64
C MET A 1 27.64 -2.49 -10.96
N ALA A 2 27.23 -3.67 -11.43
CA ALA A 2 26.45 -3.75 -12.67
C ALA A 2 25.06 -3.13 -12.47
N PRO A 3 24.46 -2.52 -13.50
CA PRO A 3 23.10 -2.02 -13.40
C PRO A 3 22.11 -3.18 -13.15
N PRO A 4 21.02 -2.94 -12.39
CA PRO A 4 20.00 -3.96 -12.17
C PRO A 4 19.31 -4.34 -13.47
N SER A 5 18.91 -5.60 -13.60
CA SER A 5 18.16 -6.09 -14.77
C SER A 5 16.74 -5.49 -14.80
N ALA A 6 16.10 -5.56 -15.97
CA ALA A 6 14.71 -5.13 -16.13
C ALA A 6 13.76 -5.93 -15.21
N LEU A 7 13.99 -7.23 -15.04
CA LEU A 7 13.27 -8.08 -14.10
C LEU A 7 13.43 -7.61 -12.65
N ASN A 8 14.66 -7.30 -12.23
CA ASN A 8 14.92 -6.80 -10.87
C ASN A 8 14.23 -5.45 -10.64
N ILE A 9 14.25 -4.55 -11.63
CA ILE A 9 13.60 -3.23 -11.54
C ILE A 9 12.07 -3.39 -11.41
N ALA A 10 11.45 -4.24 -12.23
CA ALA A 10 10.02 -4.52 -12.15
C ALA A 10 9.63 -5.13 -10.80
N THR A 11 10.42 -6.11 -10.33
CA THR A 11 10.23 -6.76 -9.02
C THR A 11 10.29 -5.74 -7.87
N GLN A 12 11.29 -4.86 -7.87
CA GLN A 12 11.41 -3.82 -6.85
C GLN A 12 10.26 -2.80 -6.90
N SER A 13 9.75 -2.50 -8.10
CA SER A 13 8.60 -1.60 -8.25
C SER A 13 7.36 -2.16 -7.58
N VAL A 14 7.01 -3.43 -7.84
CA VAL A 14 5.87 -4.10 -7.19
C VAL A 14 6.05 -4.13 -5.67
N ASN A 15 7.22 -4.57 -5.19
CA ASN A 15 7.49 -4.64 -3.75
C ASN A 15 7.36 -3.29 -3.04
N ARG A 16 7.81 -2.18 -3.68
CA ARG A 16 7.66 -0.85 -3.10
C ARG A 16 6.19 -0.45 -2.99
N LEU A 17 5.39 -0.70 -4.03
CA LEU A 17 3.98 -0.31 -4.06
C LEU A 17 3.14 -1.15 -3.07
N VAL A 18 3.39 -2.46 -2.99
CA VAL A 18 2.76 -3.34 -1.98
C VAL A 18 3.10 -2.86 -0.55
N LYS A 19 4.36 -2.45 -0.33
CA LYS A 19 4.77 -1.92 0.98
C LYS A 19 4.12 -0.57 1.28
N GLU A 20 4.01 0.31 0.29
CA GLU A 20 3.31 1.59 0.39
C GLU A 20 1.84 1.39 0.78
N GLU A 21 1.15 0.45 0.13
CA GLU A 21 -0.24 0.08 0.46
C GLU A 21 -0.36 -0.36 1.92
N SER A 22 0.57 -1.22 2.39
CA SER A 22 0.54 -1.71 3.77
C SER A 22 0.76 -0.59 4.80
N TYR A 23 1.48 0.48 4.43
CA TYR A 23 1.67 1.63 5.30
C TYR A 23 0.42 2.50 5.35
N TYR A 24 -0.28 2.69 4.23
CA TYR A 24 -1.55 3.41 4.24
C TYR A 24 -2.62 2.66 5.05
N HIS A 25 -2.68 1.33 5.02
CA HIS A 25 -3.57 0.57 5.91
C HIS A 25 -3.25 0.73 7.40
N LYS A 26 -1.96 0.80 7.76
CA LYS A 26 -1.55 1.09 9.14
C LYS A 26 -1.96 2.50 9.56
N GLU A 27 -1.79 3.48 8.68
CA GLU A 27 -2.20 4.86 8.97
C GLU A 27 -3.72 4.97 9.12
N GLN A 28 -4.49 4.36 8.20
CA GLN A 28 -5.94 4.29 8.29
C GLN A 28 -6.40 3.69 9.63
N THR A 29 -5.83 2.55 10.04
CA THR A 29 -6.15 1.90 11.32
C THR A 29 -5.85 2.82 12.51
N SER A 30 -4.72 3.54 12.47
CA SER A 30 -4.32 4.48 13.50
C SER A 30 -5.28 5.69 13.59
N GLN A 31 -5.68 6.24 12.44
CA GLN A 31 -6.66 7.33 12.35
C GLN A 31 -8.03 6.89 12.87
N GLU A 32 -8.52 5.72 12.46
CA GLU A 32 -9.79 5.16 12.93
C GLU A 32 -9.80 4.98 14.46
N ALA A 33 -8.69 4.52 15.04
CA ALA A 33 -8.55 4.39 16.49
C ALA A 33 -8.57 5.76 17.21
N ARG A 34 -7.89 6.77 16.67
CA ARG A 34 -7.91 8.15 17.21
C ARG A 34 -9.29 8.78 17.12
N ILE A 35 -9.95 8.66 15.97
CA ILE A 35 -11.31 9.15 15.74
C ILE A 35 -12.27 8.53 16.73
N LYS A 36 -12.23 7.20 16.88
CA LYS A 36 -13.09 6.50 17.83
C LYS A 36 -12.87 6.99 19.27
N LYS A 37 -11.60 7.11 19.69
CA LYS A 37 -11.26 7.62 21.01
C LYS A 37 -11.82 9.04 21.24
N LEU A 38 -11.63 9.94 20.27
CA LEU A 38 -12.17 11.31 20.36
C LEU A 38 -13.71 11.32 20.40
N GLN A 39 -14.37 10.47 19.62
CA GLN A 39 -15.83 10.34 19.65
C GLN A 39 -16.32 9.88 21.03
N ASP A 40 -15.65 8.89 21.63
CA ASP A 40 -15.99 8.37 22.95
C ASP A 40 -15.79 9.44 24.04
N GLU A 41 -14.68 10.19 23.99
CA GLU A 41 -14.39 11.28 24.94
C GLU A 41 -15.38 12.45 24.82
N ILE A 42 -15.77 12.82 23.59
CA ILE A 42 -16.79 13.84 23.34
C ILE A 42 -18.16 13.36 23.87
N ALA A 43 -18.54 12.12 23.58
CA ALA A 43 -19.82 11.56 24.02
C ALA A 43 -19.93 11.43 25.55
N ALA A 44 -18.82 11.13 26.22
CA ALA A 44 -18.74 11.05 27.68
C ALA A 44 -18.67 12.43 28.36
N ASN A 45 -18.53 13.52 27.59
CA ASN A 45 -18.22 14.87 28.09
C ASN A 45 -17.09 14.83 29.13
N SER A 46 -15.99 14.16 28.76
CA SER A 46 -14.86 13.92 29.66
C SER A 46 -14.38 15.22 30.32
N PRO A 47 -14.01 15.20 31.61
CA PRO A 47 -13.61 16.41 32.34
C PRO A 47 -12.35 17.07 31.78
N ASP A 48 -11.50 16.29 31.10
CA ASP A 48 -10.28 16.76 30.43
C ASP A 48 -10.48 17.00 28.92
N LEU A 49 -11.74 17.01 28.44
CA LEU A 49 -12.04 17.21 27.03
C LEU A 49 -11.62 18.62 26.58
N ASP A 50 -10.73 18.69 25.60
CA ASP A 50 -10.37 19.96 24.99
C ASP A 50 -11.62 20.61 24.36
N SER A 51 -11.82 21.89 24.63
CA SER A 51 -12.85 22.72 23.99
C SER A 51 -12.85 22.63 22.46
N ASN A 52 -11.69 22.37 21.85
CA ASN A 52 -11.53 22.23 20.41
C ASN A 52 -11.79 20.80 19.89
N ALA A 53 -12.10 19.82 20.75
CA ALA A 53 -12.19 18.42 20.38
C ALA A 53 -13.15 18.13 19.19
N PRO A 54 -14.32 18.79 19.06
CA PRO A 54 -15.17 18.60 17.87
C PRO A 54 -14.50 19.05 16.57
N TYR A 55 -13.67 20.09 16.62
CA TYR A 55 -12.91 20.55 15.46
C TYR A 55 -11.78 19.58 15.12
N VAL A 56 -11.04 19.09 16.13
CA VAL A 56 -10.00 18.06 15.96
C VAL A 56 -10.60 16.77 15.37
N LEU A 57 -11.75 16.33 15.86
CA LEU A 57 -12.47 15.18 15.31
C LEU A 57 -12.75 15.34 13.81
N LYS A 58 -13.26 16.51 13.41
CA LYS A 58 -13.52 16.80 11.98
C LYS A 58 -12.24 16.78 11.14
N GLN A 59 -11.12 17.27 11.69
CA GLN A 59 -9.83 17.22 11.00
C GLN A 59 -9.35 15.78 10.81
N GLU A 60 -9.39 14.95 11.86
CA GLU A 60 -8.99 13.54 11.77
C GLU A 60 -9.89 12.78 10.78
N GLN A 61 -11.20 13.04 10.78
CA GLN A 61 -12.12 12.46 9.79
C GLN A 61 -11.77 12.88 8.35
N THR A 62 -11.40 14.13 8.15
CA THR A 62 -10.98 14.62 6.83
C THR A 62 -9.68 13.92 6.38
N ALA A 63 -8.69 13.82 7.27
CA ALA A 63 -7.43 13.12 7.01
C ALA A 63 -7.64 11.63 6.71
N LEU A 64 -8.62 10.99 7.36
CA LEU A 64 -9.01 9.61 7.07
C LEU A 64 -9.58 9.45 5.66
N GLU A 65 -10.46 10.35 5.22
CA GLU A 65 -11.00 10.31 3.86
C GLU A 65 -9.92 10.60 2.80
N GLU A 66 -8.99 11.51 3.08
CA GLU A 66 -7.82 11.73 2.23
C GLU A 66 -6.94 10.48 2.12
N THR A 67 -6.70 9.79 3.23
CA THR A 67 -5.95 8.53 3.27
C THR A 67 -6.67 7.45 2.46
N LYS A 68 -7.99 7.31 2.63
CA LYS A 68 -8.80 6.35 1.86
C LYS A 68 -8.77 6.62 0.36
N ALA A 69 -8.77 7.89 -0.04
CA ALA A 69 -8.73 8.30 -1.44
C ALA A 69 -7.43 7.88 -2.16
N VAL A 70 -6.35 7.59 -1.42
CA VAL A 70 -5.08 7.11 -2.00
C VAL A 70 -5.17 5.66 -2.50
N PHE A 71 -5.97 4.81 -1.87
CA PHE A 71 -5.99 3.37 -2.19
C PHE A 71 -6.38 3.10 -3.64
N GLY A 72 -7.42 3.76 -4.17
CA GLY A 72 -7.87 3.53 -5.55
C GLY A 72 -6.75 3.75 -6.59
N PRO A 73 -6.15 4.95 -6.67
CA PRO A 73 -5.01 5.20 -7.53
C PRO A 73 -3.80 4.29 -7.26
N LEU A 74 -3.55 3.93 -6.01
CA LEU A 74 -2.44 3.05 -5.64
C LEU A 74 -2.64 1.62 -6.15
N ILE A 75 -3.84 1.06 -6.02
CA ILE A 75 -4.20 -0.26 -6.56
C ILE A 75 -4.05 -0.29 -8.09
N ASN A 76 -4.47 0.77 -8.79
CA ASN A 76 -4.24 0.87 -10.24
C ASN A 76 -2.75 0.81 -10.61
N ARG A 77 -1.90 1.54 -9.88
CA ARG A 77 -0.44 1.51 -10.08
C ARG A 77 0.16 0.15 -9.75
N ILE A 78 -0.37 -0.56 -8.76
CA ILE A 78 0.03 -1.93 -8.44
C ILE A 78 -0.34 -2.87 -9.59
N ALA A 79 -1.56 -2.77 -10.14
CA ALA A 79 -2.02 -3.57 -11.27
C ALA A 79 -1.15 -3.39 -12.51
N GLU A 80 -0.82 -2.14 -12.87
CA GLU A 80 0.10 -1.84 -13.98
C GLU A 80 1.51 -2.41 -13.74
N ALA A 81 2.03 -2.28 -12.52
CA ALA A 81 3.34 -2.82 -12.16
C ALA A 81 3.36 -4.36 -12.16
N VAL A 82 2.27 -5.00 -11.75
CA VAL A 82 2.05 -6.44 -11.79
C VAL A 82 2.08 -6.93 -13.23
N GLN A 83 1.31 -6.33 -14.14
CA GLN A 83 1.32 -6.69 -15.57
C GLN A 83 2.72 -6.59 -16.16
N LYS A 84 3.43 -5.50 -15.87
CA LYS A 84 4.81 -5.33 -16.33
C LYS A 84 5.75 -6.39 -15.77
N LEU A 85 5.56 -6.81 -14.52
CA LEU A 85 6.38 -7.86 -13.91
C LEU A 85 6.11 -9.22 -14.56
N GLU A 86 4.86 -9.54 -14.89
CA GLU A 86 4.51 -10.75 -15.65
C GLU A 86 5.22 -10.82 -17.00
N GLU A 87 5.19 -9.72 -17.75
CA GLU A 87 5.89 -9.61 -19.03
C GLU A 87 7.41 -9.84 -18.87
N GLN A 88 8.04 -9.23 -17.86
CA GLN A 88 9.47 -9.40 -17.63
C GLN A 88 9.86 -10.81 -17.18
N ILE A 89 9.00 -11.49 -16.42
CA ILE A 89 9.19 -12.90 -16.07
C ILE A 89 9.16 -13.75 -17.34
N ALA A 90 8.15 -13.57 -18.20
CA ALA A 90 8.02 -14.34 -19.44
C ALA A 90 9.22 -14.15 -20.38
N ILE A 91 9.70 -12.90 -20.55
CA ILE A 91 10.91 -12.60 -21.32
C ILE A 91 12.11 -13.32 -20.72
N SER A 92 12.33 -13.17 -19.41
CA SER A 92 13.49 -13.74 -18.71
C SER A 92 13.53 -15.27 -18.77
N GLU A 93 12.37 -15.92 -18.67
CA GLU A 93 12.23 -17.37 -18.83
C GLU A 93 12.50 -17.83 -20.26
N SER A 94 12.05 -17.06 -21.27
CA SER A 94 12.26 -17.39 -22.68
C SER A 94 13.72 -17.23 -23.12
N GLU A 95 14.42 -16.21 -22.60
CA GLU A 95 15.80 -15.90 -22.93
C GLU A 95 16.82 -16.68 -22.07
N GLY A 96 16.39 -17.23 -20.94
CA GLY A 96 17.27 -17.85 -19.95
C GLY A 96 18.26 -16.86 -19.33
N SER A 97 17.91 -15.57 -19.31
CA SER A 97 18.81 -14.46 -18.96
C SER A 97 18.80 -14.10 -17.47
N ALA A 98 17.83 -14.61 -16.70
CA ALA A 98 17.71 -14.38 -15.27
C ALA A 98 18.16 -15.59 -14.44
N SER A 99 18.70 -15.32 -13.24
CA SER A 99 19.01 -16.37 -12.27
C SER A 99 17.71 -16.98 -11.70
N GLU A 100 17.78 -18.23 -11.25
CA GLU A 100 16.65 -18.88 -10.55
C GLU A 100 16.21 -18.08 -9.31
N GLU A 101 17.15 -17.44 -8.61
CA GLU A 101 16.86 -16.61 -7.45
C GLU A 101 16.09 -15.34 -7.82
N ASP A 102 16.45 -14.68 -8.93
CA ASP A 102 15.73 -13.49 -9.41
C ASP A 102 14.32 -13.85 -9.88
N LEU A 103 14.16 -14.96 -10.60
CA LEU A 103 12.85 -15.47 -11.02
C LEU A 103 11.97 -15.83 -9.82
N LYS A 104 12.54 -16.44 -8.77
CA LYS A 104 11.80 -16.72 -7.54
C LYS A 104 11.30 -15.44 -6.86
N LYS A 105 12.18 -14.44 -6.67
CA LYS A 105 11.81 -13.14 -6.08
C LYS A 105 10.74 -12.42 -6.90
N ALA A 106 10.84 -12.48 -8.23
CA ALA A 106 9.87 -11.90 -9.13
C ALA A 106 8.49 -12.57 -8.99
N LYS A 107 8.44 -13.91 -8.91
CA LYS A 107 7.19 -14.66 -8.70
C LYS A 107 6.55 -14.39 -7.35
N GLU A 108 7.34 -14.29 -6.28
CA GLU A 108 6.85 -13.89 -4.95
C GLU A 108 6.27 -12.48 -4.94
N ALA A 109 6.97 -11.51 -5.56
CA ALA A 109 6.47 -10.14 -5.70
C ALA A 109 5.18 -10.09 -6.53
N LEU A 110 5.11 -10.88 -7.61
CA LEU A 110 3.93 -11.00 -8.45
C LEU A 110 2.72 -11.52 -7.66
N GLU A 111 2.87 -12.60 -6.90
CA GLU A 111 1.82 -13.15 -6.06
C GLU A 111 1.31 -12.13 -5.04
N ASN A 112 2.22 -11.41 -4.37
CA ASN A 112 1.85 -10.38 -3.41
C ASN A 112 1.12 -9.20 -4.06
N GLY A 113 1.54 -8.77 -5.24
CA GLY A 113 0.84 -7.73 -6.00
C GLY A 113 -0.56 -8.16 -6.43
N LYS A 114 -0.72 -9.38 -6.95
CA LYS A 114 -2.02 -9.92 -7.38
C LYS A 114 -3.03 -10.03 -6.25
N LYS A 115 -2.60 -10.45 -5.05
CA LYS A 115 -3.47 -10.50 -3.87
C LYS A 115 -4.17 -9.17 -3.61
N LEU A 116 -3.49 -8.04 -3.84
CA LEU A 116 -4.07 -6.71 -3.65
C LEU A 116 -5.01 -6.28 -4.78
N THR A 117 -4.74 -6.68 -6.02
CA THR A 117 -5.54 -6.25 -7.19
C THR A 117 -6.72 -7.18 -7.48
N GLU A 118 -6.68 -8.43 -7.03
CA GLU A 118 -7.78 -9.40 -7.14
C GLU A 118 -8.77 -9.28 -5.98
N SER A 119 -8.37 -8.63 -4.88
CA SER A 119 -9.22 -8.37 -3.70
C SER A 119 -9.93 -7.01 -3.74
N ALA A 120 -9.65 -6.18 -4.74
CA ALA A 120 -10.20 -4.84 -4.94
C ALA A 120 -11.39 -4.86 -5.91
#